data_AF-A0A537TH62-F1
#
_entry.id   AF-A0A537TH62-F1
#
_cell.length_a   1.000
_cell.length_b   1.000
_cell.length_c   1.000
_cell.angle_alpha   90.00
_cell.angle_beta   90.00
_cell.angle_gamma   90.00
#
_symmetry.space_group_name_H-M   'P 1'
#
loop_
_entity.id
_entity.type
_entity.pdbx_description
1 polymer ?
#
loop_
_entity_poly.entity_id
_entity_poly.type
_entity_poly.pdbx_seq_one_letter_code
_entity_poly.pdbx_strand_id
1 'polypeptide(L)'
;MGAIIRAHAGALAILAVTAAYAWPMQGPNGVQNAHYALVRALASGTTNIDKARFEVGQASTNDISRYHRHIYSNKAPGLAFLCTPLFKVVQAVGGGSDPSRTLWLLGLLGCVAPAVGLVLLVRIAADKVEPGSGVFAAVTLGLGTIVFPFTSVFLSHALSAFLVFGAFVLLWLGPRRVLVTAAAGVAAGYAVTTEYPNAIALGLLGVYVLARTPRLQRAVAFAAGAIVGILPLLAYDWIAFGSPFRLSYTTNELPTPSQFHAPSLHVAAQLVLGFPGLVPLAPIVAAGVAGIVLAWRRRRFRPELAVAAALTVTSVGYNSAFYSPFGGYSPGPRYLITILPFLLFAVGPLVRALPLTSCALALVSVLVMTMIASTHTLAGYDARCLDRLRDGDVTSTAASLAGITGAIAIVPLFLAVTAGLVLGISTLPWLPAIRAQDVAAAGLVTGIWAAAAALAPGSADAAHLANYVPSLVAVAAGIAGTYALQTR
;
A
#
# COMPACT_ATOMS: atom_id res chain seq x y z
N MET A 1 15.89 0.56 -32.11
CA MET A 1 15.29 1.86 -31.75
C MET A 1 14.11 1.73 -30.78
N GLY A 2 13.04 0.98 -31.11
CA GLY A 2 11.83 0.90 -30.26
C GLY A 2 12.01 0.36 -28.83
N ALA A 3 12.95 -0.56 -28.60
CA ALA A 3 13.23 -1.07 -27.24
C ALA A 3 13.89 -0.02 -26.33
N ILE A 4 14.81 0.79 -26.88
CA ILE A 4 15.50 1.86 -26.15
C ILE A 4 14.51 2.97 -25.77
N ILE A 5 13.63 3.35 -26.70
CA ILE A 5 12.57 4.34 -26.45
C ILE A 5 11.65 3.88 -25.32
N ARG A 6 11.22 2.60 -25.32
CA ARG A 6 10.41 2.04 -24.24
C ARG A 6 11.14 1.99 -22.90
N ALA A 7 12.46 1.71 -22.91
CA ALA A 7 13.26 1.71 -21.70
C ALA A 7 13.35 3.11 -21.07
N HIS A 8 13.60 4.14 -21.88
CA HIS A 8 13.62 5.54 -21.42
C HIS A 8 12.24 5.99 -20.92
N ALA A 9 11.17 5.71 -21.67
CA ALA A 9 9.81 6.01 -21.25
C ALA A 9 9.47 5.33 -19.92
N GLY A 10 9.88 4.06 -19.74
CA GLY A 10 9.68 3.33 -18.49
C GLY A 10 10.44 3.93 -17.30
N ALA A 11 11.67 4.40 -17.50
CA ALA A 11 12.42 5.09 -16.45
C ALA A 11 11.78 6.44 -16.09
N LEU A 12 11.39 7.23 -17.09
CA LEU A 12 10.70 8.51 -16.90
C LEU A 12 9.33 8.33 -16.20
N ALA A 13 8.60 7.26 -16.51
CA ALA A 13 7.35 6.94 -15.83
C ALA A 13 7.57 6.74 -14.31
N ILE A 14 8.60 5.98 -13.93
CA ILE A 14 8.93 5.74 -12.50
C ILE A 14 9.41 7.02 -11.82
N LEU A 15 10.19 7.86 -12.51
CA LEU A 15 10.59 9.17 -11.99
C LEU A 15 9.37 10.08 -11.75
N ALA A 16 8.40 10.08 -12.68
CA ALA A 16 7.17 10.83 -12.54
C ALA A 16 6.31 10.31 -11.36
N VAL A 17 6.20 8.99 -11.17
CA VAL A 17 5.57 8.39 -9.98
C VAL A 17 6.28 8.83 -8.70
N THR A 18 7.61 8.82 -8.69
CA THR A 18 8.42 9.23 -7.54
C THR A 18 8.19 10.71 -7.19
N ALA A 19 8.15 11.58 -8.20
CA ALA A 19 7.84 12.99 -8.03
C ALA A 19 6.42 13.18 -7.46
N ALA A 20 5.43 12.43 -7.96
CA ALA A 20 4.07 12.46 -7.43
C ALA A 20 3.98 12.04 -5.96
N TYR A 21 4.80 11.07 -5.51
CA TYR A 21 4.84 10.63 -4.11
C TYR A 21 5.45 11.67 -3.17
N ALA A 22 6.54 12.31 -3.61
CA ALA A 22 7.28 13.25 -2.78
C ALA A 22 6.61 14.63 -2.68
N TRP A 23 5.67 14.94 -3.57
CA TRP A 23 5.13 16.30 -3.69
C TRP A 23 4.14 16.71 -2.58
N PRO A 24 3.14 15.89 -2.20
CA PRO A 24 2.14 16.29 -1.20
C PRO A 24 2.70 16.32 0.24
N MET A 25 2.20 17.26 1.05
CA MET A 25 2.54 17.48 2.45
C MET A 25 1.26 17.51 3.31
N GLN A 26 0.82 16.36 3.81
CA GLN A 26 -0.46 16.18 4.50
C GLN A 26 -0.53 16.78 5.92
N GLY A 27 0.57 17.30 6.46
CA GLY A 27 0.65 17.92 7.78
C GLY A 27 0.39 16.95 8.96
N PRO A 28 0.48 17.43 10.22
CA PRO A 28 0.26 16.61 11.40
C PRO A 28 -1.20 16.20 11.60
N ASN A 29 -1.41 14.95 12.01
CA ASN A 29 -2.72 14.46 12.46
C ASN A 29 -2.58 13.32 13.45
N GLY A 30 -3.67 12.92 14.10
CA GLY A 30 -3.64 11.96 15.20
C GLY A 30 -3.00 10.61 14.86
N VAL A 31 -3.17 10.10 13.63
CA VAL A 31 -2.63 8.77 13.26
C VAL A 31 -1.13 8.86 12.96
N GLN A 32 -0.70 9.87 12.19
CA GLN A 32 0.72 10.10 11.90
C GLN A 32 1.51 10.43 13.17
N ASN A 33 0.89 11.19 14.08
CA ASN A 33 1.55 11.68 15.27
C ASN A 33 1.88 10.59 16.28
N ALA A 34 1.22 9.42 16.23
CA ALA A 34 1.63 8.27 17.02
C ALA A 34 2.99 7.71 16.59
N HIS A 35 3.24 7.63 15.27
CA HIS A 35 4.54 7.22 14.74
C HIS A 35 5.59 8.31 14.98
N TYR A 36 5.24 9.58 14.76
CA TYR A 36 6.16 10.69 14.94
C TYR A 36 6.56 10.89 16.40
N ALA A 37 5.63 10.81 17.35
CA ALA A 37 5.94 10.87 18.77
C ALA A 37 6.91 9.76 19.18
N LEU A 38 6.76 8.54 18.64
CA LEU A 38 7.69 7.45 18.90
C LEU A 38 9.09 7.72 18.32
N VAL A 39 9.19 8.27 17.10
CA VAL A 39 10.49 8.71 16.54
C VAL A 39 11.18 9.71 17.46
N ARG A 40 10.42 10.69 17.97
CA ARG A 40 10.98 11.73 18.85
C ARG A 40 11.40 11.16 20.21
N ALA A 41 10.60 10.27 20.79
CA ALA A 41 10.94 9.55 22.03
C ALA A 41 12.24 8.75 21.90
N LEU A 42 12.34 7.93 20.84
CA LEU A 42 13.54 7.13 20.57
C LEU A 42 14.77 8.02 20.32
N ALA A 43 14.59 9.16 19.66
CA ALA A 43 15.66 10.12 19.46
C ALA A 43 16.16 10.73 20.78
N SER A 44 15.27 10.95 21.75
CA SER A 44 15.62 11.37 23.11
C SER A 44 16.07 10.24 24.04
N GLY A 45 16.11 8.99 23.56
CA GLY A 45 16.56 7.83 24.35
C GLY A 45 15.48 7.23 25.26
N THR A 46 14.20 7.50 25.01
CA THR A 46 13.07 6.94 25.76
C THR A 46 12.19 6.07 24.85
N THR A 47 11.47 5.12 25.42
CA THR A 47 10.46 4.30 24.71
C THR A 47 9.04 4.83 24.90
N ASN A 48 8.79 5.57 25.98
CA ASN A 48 7.52 6.25 26.21
C ASN A 48 7.47 7.62 25.49
N ILE A 49 6.26 8.06 25.16
CA ILE A 49 5.97 9.30 24.45
C ILE A 49 5.44 10.39 25.39
N ASP A 50 5.80 10.36 26.68
CA ASP A 50 5.19 11.23 27.69
C ASP A 50 5.35 12.72 27.37
N LYS A 51 6.56 13.08 26.96
CA LYS A 51 6.90 14.42 26.47
C LYS A 51 6.61 14.56 24.98
N ALA A 52 7.04 13.58 24.20
CA ALA A 52 7.05 13.66 22.74
C ALA A 52 5.66 13.89 22.13
N ARG A 53 4.59 13.38 22.74
CA ARG A 53 3.20 13.55 22.26
C ARG A 53 2.71 15.00 22.22
N PHE A 54 3.36 15.92 22.94
CA PHE A 54 3.02 17.35 22.95
C PHE A 54 3.86 18.18 21.99
N GLU A 55 4.78 17.54 21.28
CA GLU A 55 5.78 18.19 20.44
C GLU A 55 5.64 17.72 18.97
N VAL A 56 4.44 17.28 18.60
CA VAL A 56 4.06 16.76 17.26
C VAL A 56 3.11 17.68 16.50
N GLY A 57 2.98 18.93 16.95
CA GLY A 57 2.07 19.94 16.38
C GLY A 57 0.77 20.08 17.15
N GLN A 58 -0.18 20.84 16.59
CA GLN A 58 -1.44 21.15 17.27
C GLN A 58 -2.40 19.95 17.38
N ALA A 59 -2.28 18.98 16.47
CA ALA A 59 -3.06 17.75 16.54
C ALA A 59 -2.39 16.76 17.51
N SER A 60 -3.03 16.45 18.64
CA SER A 60 -2.57 15.35 19.50
C SER A 60 -2.86 13.98 18.85
N THR A 61 -2.27 12.91 19.40
CA THR A 61 -2.57 11.53 19.02
C THR A 61 -3.42 10.82 20.08
N ASN A 62 -4.46 10.13 19.63
CA ASN A 62 -5.26 9.21 20.45
C ASN A 62 -4.81 7.75 20.28
N ASP A 63 -3.84 7.50 19.42
CA ASP A 63 -3.28 6.19 19.11
C ASP A 63 -2.19 5.82 20.15
N ILE A 64 -2.63 5.73 21.40
CA ILE A 64 -1.76 5.52 22.57
C ILE A 64 -2.11 4.26 23.35
N SER A 65 -1.16 3.80 24.13
CA SER A 65 -1.30 2.75 25.13
C SER A 65 -0.82 3.29 26.48
N ARG A 66 -1.47 2.88 27.58
CA ARG A 66 -1.02 3.16 28.94
C ARG A 66 -0.51 1.88 29.59
N TYR A 67 0.69 1.97 30.14
CA TYR A 67 1.28 0.90 30.92
C TYR A 67 2.00 1.50 32.12
N HIS A 68 1.56 1.10 33.31
CA HIS A 68 1.96 1.72 34.56
C HIS A 68 1.78 3.26 34.53
N ARG A 69 2.87 4.01 34.74
CA ARG A 69 2.84 5.49 34.83
C ARG A 69 3.12 6.19 33.50
N HIS A 70 3.35 5.44 32.42
CA HIS A 70 3.85 5.95 31.16
C HIS A 70 2.86 5.76 30.02
N ILE A 71 2.91 6.68 29.06
CA ILE A 71 2.16 6.59 27.82
C ILE A 71 3.09 6.18 26.69
N TYR A 72 2.67 5.19 25.91
CA TYR A 72 3.41 4.67 24.76
C TYR A 72 2.60 4.87 23.48
N SER A 73 3.30 4.91 22.34
CA SER A 73 2.65 4.78 21.04
C SER A 73 2.08 3.36 20.93
N ASN A 74 0.82 3.21 20.49
CA ASN A 74 0.27 1.89 20.24
C ASN A 74 0.78 1.25 18.94
N LYS A 75 1.63 1.95 18.18
CA LYS A 75 2.19 1.46 16.91
C LYS A 75 3.40 0.55 17.16
N ALA A 76 3.65 -0.34 16.22
CA ALA A 76 4.88 -1.12 16.19
C ALA A 76 6.10 -0.20 15.87
N PRO A 77 7.28 -0.50 16.41
CA PRO A 77 8.40 0.45 16.41
C PRO A 77 9.22 0.49 15.10
N GLY A 78 8.99 -0.42 14.15
CA GLY A 78 9.85 -0.58 12.96
C GLY A 78 9.96 0.66 12.06
N LEU A 79 8.87 1.39 11.84
CA LEU A 79 8.94 2.67 11.12
C LEU A 79 9.74 3.71 11.92
N ALA A 80 9.55 3.74 13.24
CA ALA A 80 10.24 4.69 14.09
C ALA A 80 11.75 4.42 14.14
N PHE A 81 12.16 3.15 14.20
CA PHE A 81 13.56 2.75 14.13
C PHE A 81 14.24 3.17 12.83
N LEU A 82 13.57 3.00 11.69
CA LEU A 82 14.09 3.44 10.39
C LEU A 82 14.31 4.96 10.35
N CYS A 83 13.38 5.73 10.91
CA CYS A 83 13.36 7.19 10.77
C CYS A 83 14.10 7.95 11.89
N THR A 84 14.38 7.31 13.03
CA THR A 84 15.05 7.95 14.18
C THR A 84 16.44 8.50 13.84
N PRO A 85 17.32 7.80 13.10
CA PRO A 85 18.61 8.34 12.72
C PRO A 85 18.49 9.62 11.88
N LEU A 86 17.58 9.64 10.90
CA LEU A 86 17.31 10.83 10.07
C LEU A 86 16.80 11.99 10.93
N PHE A 87 15.88 11.72 11.86
CA PHE A 87 15.37 12.76 12.76
C PHE A 87 16.46 13.35 13.66
N LYS A 88 17.43 12.55 14.13
CA LYS A 88 18.59 13.06 14.88
C LYS A 88 19.46 14.00 14.03
N VAL A 89 19.70 13.65 12.77
CA VAL A 89 20.44 14.52 11.83
C VAL A 89 19.68 15.83 11.63
N VAL A 90 18.36 15.77 11.42
CA VAL A 90 17.51 16.96 11.28
C VAL A 90 17.59 17.87 12.50
N GLN A 91 17.54 17.32 13.73
CA GLN A 91 17.72 18.10 14.95
C GLN A 91 19.12 18.72 15.06
N ALA A 92 20.18 17.96 14.71
CA ALA A 92 21.55 18.42 14.82
C ALA A 92 21.86 19.64 13.94
N VAL A 93 21.15 19.80 12.82
CA VAL A 93 21.27 20.97 11.92
C VAL A 93 20.26 22.09 12.23
N GLY A 94 19.61 22.04 13.40
CA GLY A 94 18.65 23.06 13.85
C GLY A 94 17.23 22.92 13.28
N GLY A 95 16.91 21.80 12.62
CA GLY A 95 15.56 21.47 12.16
C GLY A 95 14.71 20.78 13.24
N GLY A 96 13.55 20.25 12.84
CA GLY A 96 12.70 19.43 13.72
C GLY A 96 11.67 20.19 14.55
N SER A 97 11.70 21.53 14.52
CA SER A 97 10.76 22.41 15.24
C SER A 97 9.41 22.54 14.54
N ASP A 98 9.38 22.52 13.20
CA ASP A 98 8.14 22.49 12.39
C ASP A 98 7.71 21.02 12.17
N PRO A 99 6.62 20.56 12.79
CA PRO A 99 6.15 19.19 12.68
C PRO A 99 5.74 18.81 11.25
N SER A 100 5.16 19.74 10.49
CA SER A 100 4.70 19.50 9.11
C SER A 100 5.87 19.19 8.18
N ARG A 101 6.91 20.05 8.23
CA ARG A 101 8.13 19.85 7.43
C ARG A 101 8.87 18.59 7.85
N THR A 102 8.93 18.35 9.15
CA THR A 102 9.63 17.18 9.69
C THR A 102 8.93 15.89 9.28
N LEU A 103 7.60 15.82 9.41
CA LEU A 103 6.80 14.67 8.96
C LEU A 103 7.00 14.41 7.47
N TRP A 104 7.01 15.46 6.64
CA TRP A 104 7.29 15.30 5.21
C TRP A 104 8.68 14.72 4.95
N LEU A 105 9.73 15.27 5.57
CA LEU A 105 11.10 14.77 5.44
C LEU A 105 11.24 13.30 5.90
N LEU A 106 10.63 12.95 7.05
CA LEU A 106 10.61 11.57 7.53
C LEU A 106 9.78 10.67 6.60
N GLY A 107 8.70 11.19 6.02
CA GLY A 107 7.87 10.53 5.01
C GLY A 107 8.63 10.20 3.73
N LEU A 108 9.58 11.05 3.31
CA LEU A 108 10.44 10.75 2.16
C LEU A 108 11.23 9.44 2.37
N LEU A 109 11.75 9.22 3.59
CA LEU A 109 12.49 8.00 3.94
C LEU A 109 11.57 6.83 4.31
N GLY A 110 10.56 7.07 5.13
CA GLY A 110 9.73 6.03 5.73
C GLY A 110 8.58 5.55 4.86
N CYS A 111 8.16 6.36 3.87
CA CYS A 111 7.00 6.09 3.03
C CYS A 111 7.38 6.12 1.54
N VAL A 112 7.94 7.23 1.04
CA VAL A 112 8.24 7.40 -0.39
C VAL A 112 9.32 6.44 -0.86
N ALA A 113 10.47 6.36 -0.20
CA ALA A 113 11.55 5.46 -0.60
C ALA A 113 11.13 3.98 -0.63
N PRO A 114 10.43 3.43 0.40
CA PRO A 114 9.86 2.09 0.34
C PRO A 114 8.82 1.92 -0.76
N ALA A 115 7.94 2.90 -0.99
CA ALA A 115 6.95 2.83 -2.07
C ALA A 115 7.61 2.82 -3.47
N VAL A 116 8.67 3.60 -3.68
CA VAL A 116 9.49 3.57 -4.91
C VAL A 116 10.15 2.20 -5.07
N GLY A 117 10.74 1.66 -4.00
CA GLY A 117 11.28 0.31 -3.98
C GLY A 117 10.21 -0.73 -4.33
N LEU A 118 8.99 -0.59 -3.80
CA LEU A 118 7.87 -1.49 -4.06
C LEU A 118 7.45 -1.47 -5.53
N VAL A 119 7.27 -0.30 -6.14
CA VAL A 119 6.88 -0.20 -7.56
C VAL A 119 7.99 -0.73 -8.48
N LEU A 120 9.27 -0.55 -8.13
CA LEU A 120 10.39 -1.15 -8.85
C LEU A 120 10.39 -2.69 -8.77
N LEU A 121 10.09 -3.25 -7.59
CA LEU A 121 9.98 -4.70 -7.42
C LEU A 121 8.79 -5.27 -8.21
N VAL A 122 7.64 -4.58 -8.18
CA VAL A 122 6.45 -4.97 -8.95
C VAL A 122 6.71 -4.88 -10.44
N ARG A 123 7.46 -3.87 -10.91
CA ARG A 123 7.90 -3.78 -12.30
C ARG A 123 8.64 -5.04 -12.73
N ILE A 124 9.63 -5.47 -11.94
CA ILE A 124 10.46 -6.65 -12.24
C ILE A 124 9.62 -7.93 -12.19
N ALA A 125 8.79 -8.08 -11.15
CA ALA A 125 7.92 -9.23 -10.95
C ALA A 125 6.90 -9.38 -12.08
N ALA A 126 6.23 -8.29 -12.46
CA ALA A 126 5.23 -8.31 -13.52
C ALA A 126 5.83 -8.57 -14.90
N ASP A 127 7.00 -8.00 -15.21
CA ASP A 127 7.71 -8.28 -16.45
C ASP A 127 8.15 -9.76 -16.54
N LYS A 128 8.40 -10.40 -15.38
CA LYS A 128 8.66 -11.84 -15.33
C LYS A 128 7.43 -12.68 -15.64
N VAL A 129 6.24 -12.25 -15.22
CA VAL A 129 4.97 -12.95 -15.48
C VAL A 129 4.56 -12.79 -16.95
N GLU A 130 4.56 -11.55 -17.44
CA GLU A 130 4.23 -11.19 -18.82
C GLU A 130 5.19 -10.09 -19.30
N PRO A 131 6.16 -10.42 -20.16
CA PRO A 131 7.12 -9.43 -20.65
C PRO A 131 6.45 -8.23 -21.33
N GLY A 132 6.87 -7.03 -20.97
CA GLY A 132 6.31 -5.76 -21.44
C GLY A 132 5.21 -5.18 -20.55
N SER A 133 4.70 -5.91 -19.55
CA SER A 133 3.70 -5.35 -18.62
C SER A 133 4.29 -4.69 -17.37
N GLY A 134 5.60 -4.82 -17.15
CA GLY A 134 6.25 -4.41 -15.90
C GLY A 134 6.00 -2.95 -15.51
N VAL A 135 6.26 -2.01 -16.41
CA VAL A 135 6.09 -0.58 -16.14
C VAL A 135 4.62 -0.24 -15.87
N PHE A 136 3.70 -0.79 -16.68
CA PHE A 136 2.27 -0.59 -16.47
C PHE A 136 1.82 -1.11 -15.09
N ALA A 137 2.23 -2.31 -14.69
CA ALA A 137 1.90 -2.86 -13.37
C ALA A 137 2.43 -1.97 -12.22
N ALA A 138 3.65 -1.46 -12.37
CA ALA A 138 4.27 -0.57 -11.39
C ALA A 138 3.56 0.78 -11.28
N VAL A 139 3.27 1.43 -12.42
CA VAL A 139 2.54 2.72 -12.46
C VAL A 139 1.12 2.56 -11.94
N THR A 140 0.44 1.47 -12.29
CA THR A 140 -0.96 1.24 -11.86
C THR A 140 -1.08 0.83 -10.41
N LEU A 141 -0.18 0.00 -9.88
CA LEU A 141 -0.06 -0.18 -8.43
C LEU A 141 0.21 1.17 -7.77
N GLY A 142 1.17 1.90 -8.33
CA GLY A 142 1.76 3.06 -7.71
C GLY A 142 0.86 4.29 -7.68
N LEU A 143 0.09 4.56 -8.72
CA LEU A 143 -0.81 5.72 -8.85
C LEU A 143 -2.29 5.33 -8.81
N GLY A 144 -2.63 4.08 -9.15
CA GLY A 144 -4.00 3.61 -9.30
C GLY A 144 -4.51 2.80 -8.11
N THR A 145 -3.80 2.79 -6.97
CA THR A 145 -4.28 2.13 -5.75
C THR A 145 -4.04 3.00 -4.53
N ILE A 146 -4.61 2.60 -3.39
CA ILE A 146 -4.45 3.30 -2.11
C ILE A 146 -2.99 3.37 -1.62
N VAL A 147 -2.04 2.69 -2.28
CA VAL A 147 -0.61 2.95 -2.11
C VAL A 147 -0.31 4.44 -2.31
N PHE A 148 -0.88 5.08 -3.34
CA PHE A 148 -0.54 6.45 -3.72
C PHE A 148 -0.82 7.46 -2.61
N PRO A 149 -2.06 7.63 -2.10
CA PRO A 149 -2.30 8.63 -1.05
C PRO A 149 -1.47 8.37 0.20
N PHE A 150 -1.24 7.10 0.55
CA PHE A 150 -0.47 6.69 1.73
C PHE A 150 1.06 6.87 1.58
N THR A 151 1.56 7.27 0.42
CA THR A 151 2.97 7.71 0.31
C THR A 151 3.22 9.07 0.97
N SER A 152 2.17 9.89 1.10
CA SER A 152 2.23 11.25 1.66
C SER A 152 1.82 11.34 3.14
N VAL A 153 1.45 10.22 3.75
CA VAL A 153 1.01 10.12 5.15
C VAL A 153 2.00 9.22 5.89
N PHE A 154 2.65 9.74 6.93
CA PHE A 154 3.70 9.07 7.71
C PHE A 154 3.18 7.87 8.51
N LEU A 155 2.94 6.76 7.81
CA LEU A 155 2.45 5.47 8.32
C LEU A 155 3.31 4.33 7.78
N SER A 156 3.29 3.21 8.49
CA SER A 156 4.15 2.05 8.23
C SER A 156 3.76 1.23 7.00
N HIS A 157 2.58 1.45 6.43
CA HIS A 157 1.99 0.55 5.42
C HIS A 157 2.83 0.40 4.14
N ALA A 158 3.43 1.49 3.65
CA ALA A 158 4.32 1.45 2.48
C ALA A 158 5.59 0.64 2.77
N LEU A 159 6.19 0.83 3.95
CA LEU A 159 7.35 0.07 4.41
C LEU A 159 7.01 -1.42 4.58
N SER A 160 5.87 -1.73 5.21
CA SER A 160 5.36 -3.10 5.35
C SER A 160 5.19 -3.78 3.99
N ALA A 161 4.52 -3.14 3.04
CA ALA A 161 4.30 -3.68 1.70
C ALA A 161 5.62 -3.93 0.97
N PHE A 162 6.56 -2.99 1.05
CA PHE A 162 7.90 -3.12 0.49
C PHE A 162 8.67 -4.30 1.07
N LEU A 163 8.70 -4.45 2.39
CA LEU A 163 9.44 -5.51 3.07
C LEU A 163 8.87 -6.90 2.77
N VAL A 164 7.54 -7.06 2.83
CA VAL A 164 6.88 -8.35 2.56
C VAL A 164 7.04 -8.73 1.09
N PHE A 165 6.76 -7.82 0.17
CA PHE A 165 6.90 -8.11 -1.26
C PHE A 165 8.37 -8.25 -1.67
N GLY A 166 9.27 -7.50 -1.07
CA GLY A 166 10.72 -7.63 -1.24
C GLY A 166 11.23 -9.00 -0.80
N ALA A 167 10.81 -9.49 0.37
CA ALA A 167 11.13 -10.84 0.83
C ALA A 167 10.63 -11.90 -0.19
N PHE A 168 9.40 -11.75 -0.68
CA PHE A 168 8.85 -12.63 -1.71
C PHE A 168 9.68 -12.61 -3.02
N VAL A 169 10.01 -11.43 -3.54
CA VAL A 169 10.81 -11.28 -4.76
C VAL A 169 12.22 -11.84 -4.60
N LEU A 170 12.87 -11.64 -3.45
CA LEU A 170 14.18 -12.24 -3.16
C LEU A 170 14.11 -13.77 -3.17
N LEU A 171 13.06 -14.37 -2.61
CA LEU A 171 12.89 -15.83 -2.61
C LEU A 171 12.52 -16.41 -3.98
N TRP A 172 11.80 -15.63 -4.79
CA TRP A 172 11.33 -16.05 -6.11
C TRP A 172 12.36 -15.81 -7.21
N LEU A 173 12.82 -14.58 -7.37
CA LEU A 173 13.66 -14.11 -8.48
C LEU A 173 15.14 -13.97 -8.10
N GLY A 174 15.44 -13.92 -6.80
CA GLY A 174 16.81 -13.80 -6.32
C GLY A 174 17.65 -15.05 -6.64
N PRO A 175 18.99 -14.90 -6.67
CA PRO A 175 19.87 -16.03 -6.89
C PRO A 175 19.73 -17.03 -5.73
N ARG A 176 19.92 -18.32 -6.02
CA ARG A 176 19.80 -19.43 -5.04
C ARG A 176 20.98 -19.47 -4.07
N ARG A 177 21.21 -18.38 -3.35
CA ARG A 177 22.26 -18.20 -2.35
C ARG A 177 21.64 -18.17 -0.96
N VAL A 178 22.34 -18.78 0.00
CA VAL A 178 21.96 -18.78 1.42
C VAL A 178 21.77 -17.35 1.93
N LEU A 179 22.71 -16.46 1.62
CA LEU A 179 22.65 -15.05 2.02
C LEU A 179 21.40 -14.32 1.51
N VAL A 180 20.95 -14.60 0.28
CA VAL A 180 19.72 -13.99 -0.27
C VAL A 180 18.47 -14.53 0.43
N THR A 181 18.48 -15.82 0.79
CA THR A 181 17.39 -16.41 1.57
C THR A 181 17.35 -15.85 2.99
N ALA A 182 18.52 -15.63 3.61
CA ALA A 182 18.63 -14.96 4.89
C ALA A 182 18.17 -13.50 4.81
N ALA A 183 18.56 -12.75 3.77
CA ALA A 183 18.10 -11.38 3.55
C ALA A 183 16.57 -11.30 3.37
N ALA A 184 15.96 -12.27 2.68
CA ALA A 184 14.51 -12.38 2.63
C ALA A 184 13.89 -12.65 4.01
N GLY A 185 14.54 -13.48 4.83
CA GLY A 185 14.21 -13.66 6.24
C GLY A 185 14.26 -12.36 7.02
N VAL A 186 15.35 -11.60 6.92
CA VAL A 186 15.51 -10.29 7.58
C VAL A 186 14.39 -9.34 7.18
N ALA A 187 14.09 -9.23 5.88
CA ALA A 187 13.00 -8.39 5.39
C ALA A 187 11.63 -8.84 5.94
N ALA A 188 11.31 -10.13 5.90
CA ALA A 188 10.06 -10.67 6.42
C ALA A 188 9.93 -10.51 7.95
N GLY A 189 11.02 -10.71 8.70
CA GLY A 189 11.05 -10.48 10.13
C GLY A 189 10.91 -9.01 10.51
N TYR A 190 11.62 -8.13 9.81
CA TYR A 190 11.51 -6.68 10.03
C TYR A 190 10.15 -6.12 9.60
N ALA A 191 9.45 -6.80 8.68
CA ALA A 191 8.06 -6.49 8.39
C ALA A 191 7.17 -6.70 9.64
N VAL A 192 7.42 -7.71 10.46
CA VAL A 192 6.70 -7.92 11.75
C VAL A 192 7.02 -6.81 12.74
N THR A 193 8.29 -6.42 12.84
CA THR A 193 8.74 -5.26 13.64
C THR A 193 8.06 -3.96 13.19
N THR A 194 7.71 -3.87 11.91
CA THR A 194 7.07 -2.70 11.30
C THR A 194 5.55 -2.71 11.52
N GLU A 195 4.90 -3.87 11.37
CA GLU A 195 3.48 -4.09 11.65
C GLU A 195 3.23 -5.55 12.05
N TYR A 196 2.59 -5.75 13.21
CA TYR A 196 2.33 -7.08 13.78
C TYR A 196 1.62 -8.07 12.83
N PRO A 197 0.61 -7.66 12.03
CA PRO A 197 -0.07 -8.57 11.09
C PRO A 197 0.85 -9.23 10.06
N ASN A 198 2.03 -8.66 9.78
CA ASN A 198 2.99 -9.24 8.84
C ASN A 198 3.57 -10.59 9.33
N ALA A 199 3.31 -11.00 10.58
CA ALA A 199 3.62 -12.36 11.05
C ALA A 199 2.94 -13.44 10.19
N ILE A 200 1.76 -13.16 9.65
CA ILE A 200 1.07 -14.02 8.67
C ILE A 200 1.95 -14.21 7.43
N ALA A 201 2.48 -13.12 6.90
CA ALA A 201 3.31 -13.15 5.71
C ALA A 201 4.64 -13.87 5.95
N LEU A 202 5.27 -13.66 7.10
CA LEU A 202 6.46 -14.40 7.52
C LEU A 202 6.21 -15.92 7.50
N GLY A 203 5.10 -16.37 8.07
CA GLY A 203 4.73 -17.78 8.08
C GLY A 203 4.51 -18.36 6.68
N LEU A 204 3.72 -17.68 5.84
CA LEU A 204 3.45 -18.14 4.48
C LEU A 204 4.70 -18.17 3.59
N LEU A 205 5.61 -17.19 3.75
CA LEU A 205 6.90 -17.20 3.06
C LEU A 205 7.82 -18.31 3.58
N GLY A 206 7.75 -18.64 4.88
CA GLY A 206 8.43 -19.81 5.44
C GLY A 206 7.94 -21.12 4.80
N VAL A 207 6.62 -21.28 4.63
CA VAL A 207 6.04 -22.42 3.90
C VAL A 207 6.52 -22.46 2.45
N TYR A 208 6.56 -21.31 1.77
CA TYR A 208 7.08 -21.21 0.40
C TYR A 208 8.55 -21.62 0.29
N VAL A 209 9.38 -21.30 1.29
CA VAL A 209 10.77 -21.77 1.38
C VAL A 209 10.85 -23.28 1.53
N LEU A 210 10.04 -23.86 2.43
CA LEU A 210 10.00 -25.31 2.68
C LEU A 210 9.50 -26.11 1.48
N ALA A 211 8.70 -25.49 0.61
CA ALA A 211 8.23 -26.09 -0.63
C ALA A 211 9.34 -26.24 -1.70
N ARG A 212 10.54 -25.67 -1.51
CA ARG A 212 11.62 -25.65 -2.51
C ARG A 212 12.90 -26.33 -2.02
N THR A 213 13.56 -27.08 -2.92
CA THR A 213 14.86 -27.71 -2.62
C THR A 213 16.04 -26.75 -2.86
N PRO A 214 17.14 -26.86 -2.08
CA PRO A 214 17.29 -27.67 -0.86
C PRO A 214 16.53 -27.06 0.33
N ARG A 215 15.73 -27.87 1.04
CA ARG A 215 14.75 -27.38 2.05
C ARG A 215 15.41 -26.88 3.33
N LEU A 216 16.20 -27.74 3.99
CA LEU A 216 16.73 -27.46 5.33
C LEU A 216 17.65 -26.24 5.36
N GLN A 217 18.63 -26.17 4.45
CA GLN A 217 19.57 -25.05 4.40
C GLN A 217 18.86 -23.71 4.17
N ARG A 218 17.88 -23.68 3.25
CA ARG A 218 17.10 -22.47 2.98
C ARG A 218 16.20 -22.10 4.16
N ALA A 219 15.57 -23.09 4.80
CA ALA A 219 14.72 -22.86 5.97
C ALA A 219 15.53 -22.29 7.14
N VAL A 220 16.71 -22.86 7.44
CA VAL A 220 17.61 -22.35 8.47
C VAL A 220 18.07 -20.93 8.15
N ALA A 221 18.46 -20.66 6.89
CA ALA A 221 18.88 -19.33 6.47
C ALA A 221 17.75 -18.29 6.62
N PHE A 222 16.54 -18.63 6.16
CA PHE A 222 15.37 -17.77 6.26
C PHE A 222 15.00 -17.52 7.73
N ALA A 223 14.97 -18.56 8.56
CA ALA A 223 14.66 -18.47 9.97
C ALA A 223 15.69 -17.62 10.73
N ALA A 224 17.00 -17.83 10.48
CA ALA A 224 18.06 -17.01 11.06
C ALA A 224 17.90 -15.53 10.67
N GLY A 225 17.62 -15.25 9.39
CA GLY A 225 17.31 -13.90 8.94
C GLY A 225 16.07 -13.32 9.62
N ALA A 226 14.98 -14.09 9.72
CA ALA A 226 13.74 -13.66 10.34
C ALA A 226 13.93 -13.29 11.82
N ILE A 227 14.72 -14.07 12.56
CA ILE A 227 15.08 -13.77 13.95
C ILE A 227 15.81 -12.42 14.02
N VAL A 228 16.80 -12.18 13.13
CA VAL A 228 17.50 -10.89 13.07
C VAL A 228 16.54 -9.74 12.77
N GLY A 229 15.56 -9.93 11.87
CA GLY A 229 14.56 -8.91 11.54
C GLY A 229 13.56 -8.61 12.67
N ILE A 230 13.21 -9.62 13.48
CA ILE A 230 12.28 -9.50 14.62
C ILE A 230 12.99 -8.95 15.87
N LEU A 231 14.30 -9.15 15.99
CA LEU A 231 15.08 -8.77 17.17
C LEU A 231 14.84 -7.32 17.65
N PRO A 232 14.73 -6.29 16.78
CA PRO A 232 14.47 -4.92 17.24
C PRO A 232 13.11 -4.77 17.95
N LEU A 233 12.08 -5.52 17.53
CA LEU A 233 10.78 -5.53 18.22
C LEU A 233 10.91 -6.13 19.61
N LEU A 234 11.54 -7.32 19.72
CA LEU A 234 11.71 -8.00 21.00
C LEU A 234 12.53 -7.15 21.99
N ALA A 235 13.56 -6.47 21.48
CA ALA A 235 14.37 -5.55 22.27
C ALA A 235 13.55 -4.33 22.73
N TYR A 236 12.75 -3.73 21.84
CA TYR A 236 11.84 -2.64 22.19
C TYR A 236 10.88 -3.04 23.31
N ASP A 237 10.19 -4.17 23.14
CA ASP A 237 9.17 -4.63 24.07
C ASP A 237 9.80 -4.99 25.44
N TRP A 238 11.00 -5.57 25.45
CA TRP A 238 11.75 -5.81 26.68
C TRP A 238 12.07 -4.50 27.41
N ILE A 239 12.57 -3.50 26.71
CA ILE A 239 12.97 -2.21 27.30
C ILE A 239 11.74 -1.42 27.77
N ALA A 240 10.66 -1.41 26.98
CA ALA A 240 9.46 -0.63 27.27
C ALA A 240 8.56 -1.29 28.32
N PHE A 241 8.49 -2.62 28.32
CA PHE A 241 7.46 -3.35 29.08
C PHE A 241 7.98 -4.53 29.91
N GLY A 242 9.30 -4.73 29.99
CA GLY A 242 9.93 -5.79 30.79
C GLY A 242 9.72 -7.21 30.26
N SER A 243 9.20 -7.38 29.05
CA SER A 243 8.97 -8.68 28.42
C SER A 243 9.05 -8.57 26.90
N PRO A 244 9.71 -9.50 26.20
CA PRO A 244 9.88 -9.41 24.75
C PRO A 244 8.61 -9.82 23.98
N PHE A 245 7.57 -10.27 24.69
CA PHE A 245 6.30 -10.71 24.10
C PHE A 245 5.11 -9.81 24.49
N ARG A 246 5.39 -8.67 25.13
CA ARG A 246 4.37 -7.72 25.55
C ARG A 246 4.32 -6.57 24.55
N LEU A 247 3.41 -6.67 23.60
CA LEU A 247 3.28 -5.69 22.51
C LEU A 247 2.66 -4.38 23.03
N SER A 248 3.11 -3.24 22.49
CA SER A 248 2.54 -1.93 22.81
C SER A 248 1.02 -1.86 22.55
N TYR A 249 0.56 -2.54 21.51
CA TYR A 249 -0.84 -2.49 21.07
C TYR A 249 -1.81 -3.19 22.05
N THR A 250 -1.40 -4.33 22.60
CA THR A 250 -2.21 -5.12 23.53
C THR A 250 -2.04 -4.68 24.98
N THR A 251 -1.04 -3.85 25.25
CA THR A 251 -0.70 -3.39 26.60
C THR A 251 -1.41 -2.07 26.85
N ASN A 252 -2.68 -2.12 27.23
CA ASN A 252 -3.42 -0.90 27.59
C ASN A 252 -4.20 -1.11 28.88
N GLU A 253 -3.87 -0.34 29.91
CA GLU A 253 -4.60 -0.31 31.18
C GLU A 253 -5.89 0.51 31.09
N LEU A 254 -6.16 1.15 29.95
CA LEU A 254 -7.45 1.80 29.67
C LEU A 254 -8.50 0.76 29.28
N PRO A 255 -9.78 0.95 29.65
CA PRO A 255 -10.86 0.11 29.16
C PRO A 255 -10.91 0.16 27.63
N THR A 256 -10.58 -0.95 26.98
CA THR A 256 -10.71 -1.08 25.53
C THR A 256 -11.70 -2.19 25.19
N PRO A 257 -12.61 -1.99 24.23
CA PRO A 257 -13.46 -3.07 23.72
C PRO A 257 -12.60 -4.22 23.16
N SER A 258 -13.22 -5.39 22.99
CA SER A 258 -12.56 -6.55 22.38
C SER A 258 -11.97 -6.16 21.02
N GLN A 259 -10.65 -6.29 20.89
CA GLN A 259 -9.92 -5.85 19.70
C GLN A 259 -10.22 -6.72 18.47
N PHE A 260 -10.58 -7.98 18.71
CA PHE A 260 -10.90 -8.96 17.67
C PHE A 260 -12.21 -9.68 17.96
N HIS A 261 -12.90 -10.01 16.88
CA HIS A 261 -14.10 -10.84 16.83
C HIS A 261 -13.86 -12.04 15.91
N ALA A 262 -14.86 -12.90 15.75
CA ALA A 262 -14.81 -13.93 14.72
C ALA A 262 -14.72 -13.27 13.32
N PRO A 263 -13.87 -13.78 12.40
CA PRO A 263 -13.82 -13.28 11.03
C PRO A 263 -15.21 -13.26 10.39
N SER A 264 -15.61 -12.10 9.86
CA SER A 264 -16.91 -11.93 9.22
C SER A 264 -16.77 -11.94 7.70
N LEU A 265 -17.49 -12.83 7.02
CA LEU A 265 -17.57 -12.83 5.56
C LEU A 265 -18.21 -11.54 5.04
N HIS A 266 -19.17 -10.99 5.78
CA HIS A 266 -19.81 -9.73 5.45
C HIS A 266 -18.80 -8.57 5.46
N VAL A 267 -17.99 -8.44 6.53
CA VAL A 267 -16.95 -7.41 6.63
C VAL A 267 -15.85 -7.66 5.59
N ALA A 268 -15.45 -8.91 5.35
CA ALA A 268 -14.50 -9.25 4.29
C ALA A 268 -14.99 -8.80 2.91
N ALA A 269 -16.28 -9.04 2.61
CA ALA A 269 -16.91 -8.57 1.38
C ALA A 269 -16.95 -7.04 1.33
N GLN A 270 -17.21 -6.34 2.44
CA GLN A 270 -17.18 -4.88 2.49
C GLN A 270 -15.78 -4.31 2.25
N LEU A 271 -14.72 -4.93 2.78
CA LEU A 271 -13.34 -4.49 2.56
C LEU A 271 -12.93 -4.55 1.08
N VAL A 272 -13.44 -5.53 0.34
CA VAL A 272 -13.06 -5.74 -1.07
C VAL A 272 -14.04 -5.07 -2.03
N LEU A 273 -15.34 -5.23 -1.79
CA LEU A 273 -16.45 -4.87 -2.66
C LEU A 273 -17.40 -3.82 -2.05
N GLY A 274 -17.31 -3.49 -0.77
CA GLY A 274 -18.07 -2.36 -0.22
C GLY A 274 -17.52 -1.03 -0.71
N PHE A 275 -18.22 0.07 -0.48
CA PHE A 275 -17.65 1.41 -0.59
C PHE A 275 -17.34 1.93 0.82
N PRO A 276 -16.10 2.39 1.11
CA PRO A 276 -14.95 2.60 0.21
C PRO A 276 -13.93 1.43 0.25
N GLY A 277 -14.31 0.23 -0.22
CA GLY A 277 -13.47 -0.95 -0.33
C GLY A 277 -12.54 -0.95 -1.56
N LEU A 278 -11.70 -1.98 -1.69
CA LEU A 278 -10.61 -2.02 -2.67
C LEU A 278 -11.06 -1.85 -4.13
N VAL A 279 -12.09 -2.57 -4.59
CA VAL A 279 -12.50 -2.57 -6.01
C VAL A 279 -13.26 -1.29 -6.39
N PRO A 280 -14.22 -0.79 -5.57
CA PRO A 280 -14.84 0.50 -5.85
C PRO A 280 -13.84 1.65 -5.86
N LEU A 281 -12.86 1.63 -4.96
CA LEU A 281 -11.86 2.70 -4.88
C LEU A 281 -10.79 2.59 -5.98
N ALA A 282 -10.39 1.37 -6.32
CA ALA A 282 -9.33 1.07 -7.29
C ALA A 282 -9.75 -0.07 -8.22
N PRO A 283 -10.57 0.19 -9.27
CA PRO A 283 -11.04 -0.83 -10.20
C PRO A 283 -9.93 -1.68 -10.84
N ILE A 284 -8.72 -1.13 -10.96
CA ILE A 284 -7.55 -1.86 -11.46
C ILE A 284 -7.19 -3.11 -10.61
N VAL A 285 -7.63 -3.15 -9.35
CA VAL A 285 -7.48 -4.34 -8.49
C VAL A 285 -8.27 -5.53 -9.05
N ALA A 286 -9.46 -5.31 -9.61
CA ALA A 286 -10.24 -6.37 -10.26
C ALA A 286 -9.51 -6.93 -11.50
N ALA A 287 -8.85 -6.06 -12.27
CA ALA A 287 -7.98 -6.46 -13.36
C ALA A 287 -6.76 -7.26 -12.87
N GLY A 288 -6.17 -6.91 -11.72
CA GLY A 288 -5.11 -7.69 -11.07
C GLY A 288 -5.57 -9.12 -10.73
N VAL A 289 -6.75 -9.26 -10.11
CA VAL A 289 -7.36 -10.57 -9.80
C VAL A 289 -7.60 -11.39 -11.07
N ALA A 290 -8.17 -10.78 -12.11
CA ALA A 290 -8.37 -11.46 -13.40
C ALA A 290 -7.03 -11.88 -14.03
N GLY A 291 -6.00 -11.03 -13.93
CA GLY A 291 -4.63 -11.35 -14.32
C GLY A 291 -4.06 -12.57 -13.59
N ILE A 292 -4.25 -12.68 -12.27
CA ILE A 292 -3.88 -13.87 -11.48
C ILE A 292 -4.59 -15.12 -12.01
N VAL A 293 -5.90 -15.06 -12.27
CA VAL A 293 -6.66 -16.19 -12.79
C VAL A 293 -6.14 -16.64 -14.16
N LEU A 294 -5.85 -15.70 -15.06
CA LEU A 294 -5.27 -16.01 -16.37
C LEU A 294 -3.86 -16.59 -16.25
N ALA A 295 -3.02 -16.03 -15.37
CA ALA A 295 -1.68 -16.55 -15.08
C ALA A 295 -1.73 -17.96 -14.49
N TRP A 296 -2.70 -18.25 -13.62
CA TRP A 296 -2.89 -19.55 -12.99
C TRP A 296 -3.22 -20.65 -14.00
N ARG A 297 -4.05 -20.33 -15.01
CA ARG A 297 -4.41 -21.24 -16.11
C ARG A 297 -3.19 -21.65 -16.94
N ARG A 298 -2.20 -20.77 -17.10
CA ARG A 298 -0.93 -21.04 -17.81
C ARG A 298 0.05 -21.92 -17.03
N ARG A 299 -0.24 -22.26 -15.77
CA ARG A 299 0.48 -23.20 -14.88
C ARG A 299 1.94 -22.86 -14.52
N ARG A 300 2.57 -21.86 -15.14
CA ARG A 300 4.01 -21.54 -15.00
C ARG A 300 4.42 -21.02 -13.61
N PHE A 301 3.58 -20.22 -12.97
CA PHE A 301 3.91 -19.50 -11.72
C PHE A 301 2.94 -19.86 -10.57
N ARG A 302 2.42 -21.09 -10.55
CA ARG A 302 1.42 -21.51 -9.56
C ARG A 302 1.87 -21.34 -8.10
N PRO A 303 3.09 -21.72 -7.69
CA PRO A 303 3.52 -21.51 -6.31
C PRO A 303 3.49 -20.04 -5.90
N GLU A 304 3.94 -19.14 -6.77
CA GLU A 304 3.96 -17.70 -6.56
C GLU A 304 2.55 -17.11 -6.44
N LEU A 305 1.66 -17.50 -7.36
CA LEU A 305 0.26 -17.08 -7.35
C LEU A 305 -0.49 -17.66 -6.14
N ALA A 306 -0.12 -18.85 -5.67
CA ALA A 306 -0.70 -19.46 -4.47
C ALA A 306 -0.31 -18.68 -3.21
N VAL A 307 0.94 -18.22 -3.11
CA VAL A 307 1.37 -17.33 -2.01
C VAL A 307 0.60 -16.01 -2.05
N ALA A 308 0.45 -15.41 -3.24
CA ALA A 308 -0.32 -14.19 -3.41
C ALA A 308 -1.80 -14.34 -2.99
N ALA A 309 -2.43 -15.44 -3.41
CA ALA A 309 -3.80 -15.77 -3.02
C ALA A 309 -3.92 -16.04 -1.52
N ALA A 310 -3.01 -16.82 -0.94
CA ALA A 310 -3.01 -17.12 0.49
C ALA A 310 -2.86 -15.84 1.31
N LEU A 311 -1.88 -14.99 1.01
CA LEU A 311 -1.68 -13.70 1.66
C LEU A 311 -2.91 -12.80 1.57
N THR A 312 -3.54 -12.74 0.41
CA THR A 312 -4.76 -11.96 0.18
C THR A 312 -5.89 -12.46 1.09
N VAL A 313 -6.19 -13.76 1.04
CA VAL A 313 -7.29 -14.37 1.80
C VAL A 313 -7.05 -14.24 3.31
N THR A 314 -5.85 -14.54 3.79
CA THR A 314 -5.53 -14.47 5.22
C THR A 314 -5.53 -13.03 5.73
N SER A 315 -5.04 -12.06 4.94
CA SER A 315 -5.03 -10.66 5.35
C SER A 315 -6.44 -10.05 5.36
N VAL A 316 -7.28 -10.39 4.37
CA VAL A 316 -8.69 -9.97 4.37
C VAL A 316 -9.45 -10.61 5.54
N GLY A 317 -9.23 -11.90 5.80
CA GLY A 317 -9.85 -12.60 6.94
C GLY A 317 -9.38 -12.07 8.30
N TYR A 318 -8.11 -11.72 8.44
CA TYR A 318 -7.57 -11.09 9.64
C TYR A 318 -8.20 -9.71 9.86
N ASN A 319 -8.26 -8.88 8.82
CA ASN A 319 -8.85 -7.54 8.92
C ASN A 319 -10.36 -7.58 9.14
N SER A 320 -11.07 -8.59 8.62
CA SER A 320 -12.51 -8.73 8.85
C SER A 320 -12.87 -9.16 10.28
N ALA A 321 -11.90 -9.65 11.04
CA ALA A 321 -12.01 -9.95 12.46
C ALA A 321 -11.67 -8.74 13.35
N PHE A 322 -11.04 -7.71 12.82
CA PHE A 322 -10.52 -6.58 13.59
C PHE A 322 -11.61 -5.53 13.87
N TYR A 323 -11.62 -4.94 15.07
CA TYR A 323 -12.68 -3.99 15.49
C TYR A 323 -12.77 -2.73 14.60
N SER A 324 -11.69 -2.33 13.95
CA SER A 324 -11.65 -1.20 13.01
C SER A 324 -11.14 -1.66 11.64
N PRO A 325 -11.95 -2.38 10.86
CA PRO A 325 -11.48 -3.13 9.69
C PRO A 325 -10.93 -2.22 8.58
N PHE A 326 -11.38 -0.96 8.50
CA PHE A 326 -10.87 0.04 7.55
C PHE A 326 -9.67 0.86 8.08
N GLY A 327 -9.39 0.77 9.38
CA GLY A 327 -8.34 1.57 10.04
C GLY A 327 -8.76 3.00 10.36
N GLY A 328 -9.96 3.23 10.88
CA GLY A 328 -10.44 4.58 11.24
C GLY A 328 -10.60 5.51 10.03
N TYR A 329 -10.25 6.80 10.19
CA TYR A 329 -10.30 7.78 9.10
C TYR A 329 -9.30 7.43 8.00
N SER A 330 -9.83 6.95 6.87
CA SER A 330 -9.05 6.44 5.75
C SER A 330 -9.91 6.41 4.48
N PRO A 331 -9.36 6.71 3.30
CA PRO A 331 -10.08 6.65 2.04
C PRO A 331 -10.44 5.22 1.60
N GLY A 332 -9.94 4.21 2.31
CA GLY A 332 -10.26 2.80 2.11
C GLY A 332 -9.53 1.90 3.11
N PRO A 333 -9.52 0.57 2.94
CA PRO A 333 -8.99 -0.38 3.92
C PRO A 333 -7.46 -0.39 3.94
N ARG A 334 -6.85 0.57 4.64
CA ARG A 334 -5.40 0.82 4.59
C ARG A 334 -4.52 -0.34 5.07
N TYR A 335 -5.05 -1.20 5.94
CA TYR A 335 -4.34 -2.41 6.38
C TYR A 335 -4.15 -3.44 5.25
N LEU A 336 -4.89 -3.32 4.14
CA LEU A 336 -4.74 -4.16 2.96
C LEU A 336 -3.74 -3.59 1.94
N ILE A 337 -3.04 -2.49 2.23
CA ILE A 337 -1.98 -1.97 1.35
C ILE A 337 -0.90 -3.03 1.08
N THR A 338 -0.60 -3.88 2.07
CA THR A 338 0.41 -4.95 1.99
C THR A 338 0.09 -6.02 0.95
N ILE A 339 -1.18 -6.24 0.59
CA ILE A 339 -1.59 -7.26 -0.39
C ILE A 339 -1.67 -6.73 -1.83
N LEU A 340 -1.75 -5.42 -2.03
CA LEU A 340 -1.86 -4.80 -3.36
C LEU A 340 -0.74 -5.19 -4.35
N PRO A 341 0.55 -5.24 -3.98
CA PRO A 341 1.57 -5.70 -4.92
C PRO A 341 1.39 -7.17 -5.32
N PHE A 342 0.84 -8.01 -4.43
CA PHE A 342 0.50 -9.41 -4.73
C PHE A 342 -0.72 -9.56 -5.64
N LEU A 343 -1.62 -8.57 -5.65
CA LEU A 343 -2.75 -8.54 -6.59
C LEU A 343 -2.34 -8.04 -7.98
N LEU A 344 -1.37 -7.12 -8.05
CA LEU A 344 -1.02 -6.41 -9.30
C LEU A 344 0.20 -6.97 -10.03
N PHE A 345 1.10 -7.72 -9.39
CA PHE A 345 2.27 -8.28 -10.08
C PHE A 345 1.91 -9.26 -11.21
N ALA A 346 0.70 -9.81 -11.22
CA ALA A 346 0.22 -10.71 -12.26
C ALA A 346 -0.86 -10.08 -13.16
N VAL A 347 -0.96 -8.75 -13.22
CA VAL A 347 -1.94 -8.06 -14.10
C VAL A 347 -1.65 -8.25 -15.59
N GLY A 348 -0.39 -8.51 -15.95
CA GLY A 348 0.11 -8.54 -17.33
C GLY A 348 -0.66 -9.43 -18.31
N PRO A 349 -1.00 -10.70 -17.98
CA PRO A 349 -1.82 -11.55 -18.84
C PRO A 349 -3.18 -10.95 -19.22
N LEU A 350 -3.80 -10.17 -18.34
CA LEU A 350 -5.01 -9.44 -18.67
C LEU A 350 -4.71 -8.23 -19.56
N VAL A 351 -3.68 -7.46 -19.25
CA VAL A 351 -3.28 -6.29 -20.06
C VAL A 351 -2.95 -6.71 -21.49
N ARG A 352 -2.34 -7.88 -21.68
CA ARG A 352 -2.09 -8.45 -23.00
C ARG A 352 -3.38 -8.80 -23.74
N ALA A 353 -4.38 -9.31 -23.03
CA ALA A 353 -5.64 -9.76 -23.62
C ALA A 353 -6.62 -8.61 -23.87
N LEU A 354 -6.73 -7.69 -22.92
CA LEU A 354 -7.65 -6.56 -22.88
C LEU A 354 -6.88 -5.27 -22.53
N PRO A 355 -5.98 -4.79 -23.42
CA PRO A 355 -5.11 -3.65 -23.12
C PRO A 355 -5.89 -2.36 -22.85
N LEU A 356 -6.89 -2.06 -23.68
CA LEU A 356 -7.68 -0.83 -23.56
C LEU A 356 -8.56 -0.85 -22.29
N THR A 357 -9.22 -1.97 -21.99
CA THR A 357 -9.99 -2.14 -20.74
C THR A 357 -9.11 -1.97 -19.52
N SER A 358 -7.91 -2.56 -19.53
CA SER A 358 -6.95 -2.42 -18.42
C SER A 358 -6.49 -0.97 -18.26
N CYS A 359 -6.21 -0.26 -19.35
CA CYS A 359 -5.85 1.16 -19.34
C CYS A 359 -7.00 2.04 -18.85
N ALA A 360 -8.25 1.73 -19.22
CA ALA A 360 -9.42 2.48 -18.79
C ALA A 360 -9.68 2.31 -17.28
N LEU A 361 -9.58 1.09 -16.76
CA LEU A 361 -9.67 0.82 -15.31
C LEU A 361 -8.51 1.49 -14.54
N ALA A 362 -7.31 1.47 -15.11
CA ALA A 362 -6.17 2.18 -14.55
C ALA A 362 -6.42 3.69 -14.49
N LEU A 363 -6.87 4.31 -15.58
CA LEU A 363 -7.17 5.74 -15.65
C LEU A 363 -8.18 6.13 -14.57
N VAL A 364 -9.30 5.42 -14.48
CA VAL A 364 -10.32 5.66 -13.45
C VAL A 364 -9.71 5.56 -12.05
N SER A 365 -8.94 4.52 -11.78
CA SER A 365 -8.30 4.34 -10.46
C SER A 365 -7.33 5.48 -10.16
N VAL A 366 -6.50 5.89 -11.12
CA VAL A 366 -5.56 7.00 -10.97
C VAL A 366 -6.29 8.32 -10.69
N LEU A 367 -7.39 8.60 -11.39
CA LEU A 367 -8.19 9.80 -11.15
C LEU A 367 -8.71 9.83 -9.71
N VAL A 368 -9.29 8.73 -9.22
CA VAL A 368 -9.79 8.62 -7.83
C VAL A 368 -8.66 8.83 -6.82
N MET A 369 -7.53 8.12 -6.96
CA MET A 369 -6.40 8.27 -6.06
C MET A 369 -5.79 9.68 -6.09
N THR A 370 -5.75 10.30 -7.26
CA THR A 370 -5.22 11.66 -7.41
C THR A 370 -6.10 12.68 -6.70
N MET A 371 -7.43 12.55 -6.78
CA MET A 371 -8.35 13.42 -6.02
C MET A 371 -8.17 13.28 -4.51
N ILE A 372 -7.93 12.06 -4.03
CA ILE A 372 -7.68 11.80 -2.60
C ILE A 372 -6.31 12.36 -2.17
N ALA A 373 -5.27 12.13 -2.96
CA ALA A 373 -3.90 12.54 -2.64
C ALA A 373 -3.68 14.06 -2.76
N SER A 374 -4.42 14.75 -3.64
CA SER A 374 -4.32 16.19 -3.86
C SER A 374 -5.06 17.03 -2.82
N THR A 375 -6.03 16.43 -2.14
CA THR A 375 -6.76 17.01 -1.00
C THR A 375 -6.23 16.37 0.29
N HIS A 376 -7.07 16.13 1.29
CA HIS A 376 -6.65 15.55 2.56
C HIS A 376 -6.80 14.04 2.53
N THR A 377 -5.69 13.32 2.43
CA THR A 377 -5.67 11.85 2.23
C THR A 377 -6.54 11.13 3.26
N LEU A 378 -6.34 11.42 4.55
CA LEU A 378 -7.12 10.77 5.61
C LEU A 378 -8.56 11.23 5.67
N ALA A 379 -8.94 12.34 5.05
CA ALA A 379 -10.33 12.81 4.97
C ALA A 379 -11.11 12.16 3.82
N GLY A 380 -10.47 11.37 2.96
CA GLY A 380 -11.15 10.70 1.85
C GLY A 380 -12.21 9.68 2.26
N TYR A 381 -12.34 9.34 3.54
CA TYR A 381 -13.40 8.47 4.07
C TYR A 381 -14.82 9.02 3.88
N ASP A 382 -14.95 10.35 3.74
CA ASP A 382 -16.24 11.02 3.58
C ASP A 382 -16.66 11.18 2.10
N ALA A 383 -15.82 10.73 1.16
CA ALA A 383 -16.04 10.82 -0.27
C ALA A 383 -16.24 12.25 -0.84
N ARG A 384 -15.87 13.30 -0.08
CA ARG A 384 -16.02 14.71 -0.51
C ARG A 384 -14.79 15.30 -1.19
N CYS A 385 -13.91 14.45 -1.74
CA CYS A 385 -12.68 14.91 -2.39
C CYS A 385 -12.93 15.84 -3.58
N LEU A 386 -14.02 15.61 -4.33
CA LEU A 386 -14.38 16.46 -5.46
C LEU A 386 -14.88 17.84 -5.01
N ASP A 387 -15.67 17.91 -3.92
CA ASP A 387 -16.12 19.18 -3.34
C ASP A 387 -14.91 20.01 -2.89
N ARG A 388 -13.98 19.40 -2.16
CA ARG A 388 -12.73 20.05 -1.74
C ARG A 388 -11.94 20.62 -2.90
N LEU A 389 -11.80 19.85 -3.99
CA LEU A 389 -11.10 20.34 -5.18
C LEU A 389 -11.81 21.53 -5.84
N ARG A 390 -13.15 21.53 -5.87
CA ARG A 390 -13.94 22.67 -6.39
C ARG A 390 -13.78 23.91 -5.52
N ASP A 391 -13.72 23.72 -4.22
CA ASP A 391 -13.55 24.79 -3.23
C ASP A 391 -12.08 25.28 -3.12
N GLY A 392 -11.16 24.62 -3.83
CA GLY A 392 -9.72 24.93 -3.76
C GLY A 392 -9.04 24.45 -2.47
N ASP A 393 -9.69 23.60 -1.68
CA ASP A 393 -9.15 22.93 -0.49
C ASP A 393 -8.20 21.79 -0.90
N VAL A 394 -6.98 22.17 -1.23
CA VAL A 394 -5.88 21.26 -1.58
C VAL A 394 -4.89 21.15 -0.43
N THR A 395 -4.22 20.01 -0.35
CA THR A 395 -3.16 19.82 0.64
C THR A 395 -1.96 20.71 0.36
N SER A 396 -1.16 20.97 1.40
CA SER A 396 0.12 21.64 1.23
C SER A 396 1.05 20.76 0.38
N THR A 397 2.03 21.36 -0.28
CA THR A 397 2.98 20.62 -1.13
C THR A 397 4.42 21.05 -0.85
N ALA A 398 5.39 20.36 -1.42
CA ALA A 398 6.79 20.75 -1.34
C ALA A 398 7.05 22.21 -1.78
N ALA A 399 6.21 22.78 -2.65
CA ALA A 399 6.28 24.19 -3.04
C ALA A 399 5.98 25.17 -1.90
N SER A 400 5.28 24.73 -0.85
CA SER A 400 5.03 25.53 0.36
C SER A 400 6.34 25.88 1.10
N LEU A 401 7.41 25.11 0.90
CA LEU A 401 8.74 25.44 1.40
C LEU A 401 9.30 26.74 0.79
N ALA A 402 8.88 27.06 -0.44
CA ALA A 402 9.20 28.30 -1.13
C ALA A 402 8.10 29.37 -1.00
N GLY A 403 7.11 29.16 -0.12
CA GLY A 403 5.99 30.08 0.09
C GLY A 403 4.89 30.01 -0.97
N ILE A 404 4.94 29.04 -1.91
CA ILE A 404 3.92 28.86 -2.93
C ILE A 404 2.82 27.96 -2.38
N THR A 405 1.60 28.47 -2.30
CA THR A 405 0.43 27.78 -1.71
C THR A 405 -0.80 27.83 -2.63
N GLY A 406 -1.88 27.16 -2.23
CA GLY A 406 -3.14 27.12 -2.97
C GLY A 406 -3.12 26.21 -4.20
N ALA A 407 -4.11 26.36 -5.08
CA ALA A 407 -4.34 25.46 -6.22
C ALA A 407 -3.15 25.38 -7.20
N ILE A 408 -2.37 26.45 -7.36
CA ILE A 408 -1.20 26.41 -8.25
C ILE A 408 -0.10 25.46 -7.72
N ALA A 409 0.01 25.34 -6.39
CA ALA A 409 1.00 24.50 -5.73
C ALA A 409 0.77 23.00 -5.95
N ILE A 410 -0.45 22.60 -6.34
CA ILE A 410 -0.80 21.20 -6.61
C ILE A 410 -0.62 20.80 -8.08
N VAL A 411 -0.49 21.75 -9.01
CA VAL A 411 -0.34 21.48 -10.46
C VAL A 411 0.80 20.50 -10.77
N PRO A 412 2.00 20.59 -10.15
CA PRO A 412 3.07 19.63 -10.42
C PRO A 412 2.71 18.18 -10.07
N LEU A 413 1.82 17.95 -9.10
CA LEU A 413 1.28 16.62 -8.80
C LEU A 413 0.52 16.07 -10.01
N PHE A 414 -0.42 16.84 -10.55
CA PHE A 414 -1.23 16.44 -11.71
C PHE A 414 -0.37 16.19 -12.95
N LEU A 415 0.65 17.02 -13.18
CA LEU A 415 1.61 16.82 -14.27
C LEU A 415 2.40 15.52 -14.09
N ALA A 416 2.93 15.27 -12.89
CA ALA A 416 3.68 14.06 -12.58
C ALA A 416 2.82 12.79 -12.71
N VAL A 417 1.59 12.82 -12.20
CA VAL A 417 0.63 11.72 -12.34
C VAL A 417 0.30 11.47 -13.82
N THR A 418 -0.01 12.52 -14.57
CA THR A 418 -0.36 12.43 -16.00
C THR A 418 0.81 11.87 -16.80
N ALA A 419 2.02 12.39 -16.58
CA ALA A 419 3.23 11.90 -17.22
C ALA A 419 3.49 10.43 -16.86
N GLY A 420 3.38 10.05 -15.59
CA GLY A 420 3.54 8.68 -15.12
C GLY A 420 2.57 7.71 -15.80
N LEU A 421 1.28 8.07 -15.88
CA LEU A 421 0.25 7.26 -16.52
C LEU A 421 0.46 7.15 -18.03
N VAL A 422 0.65 8.26 -18.73
CA VAL A 422 0.82 8.29 -20.20
C VAL A 422 2.08 7.53 -20.61
N LEU A 423 3.21 7.77 -19.93
CA LEU A 423 4.45 7.04 -20.19
C LEU A 423 4.34 5.56 -19.82
N GLY A 424 3.64 5.24 -18.73
CA GLY A 424 3.37 3.85 -18.35
C GLY A 424 2.57 3.09 -19.40
N ILE A 425 1.49 3.69 -19.90
CA ILE A 425 0.66 3.15 -20.97
C ILE A 425 1.46 3.02 -22.27
N SER A 426 2.25 4.03 -22.66
CA SER A 426 3.03 4.01 -23.91
C SER A 426 4.11 2.92 -23.98
N THR A 427 4.49 2.35 -22.83
CA THR A 427 5.41 1.20 -22.80
C THR A 427 4.76 -0.12 -23.20
N LEU A 428 3.43 -0.21 -23.23
CA LEU A 428 2.71 -1.42 -23.58
C LEU A 428 2.87 -1.75 -25.07
N PRO A 429 3.39 -2.93 -25.43
CA PRO A 429 3.60 -3.30 -26.83
C PRO A 429 2.30 -3.64 -27.57
N TRP A 430 1.18 -3.79 -26.85
CA TRP A 430 -0.09 -4.32 -27.38
C TRP A 430 -1.14 -3.25 -27.76
N LEU A 431 -0.89 -1.97 -27.46
CA LEU A 431 -1.80 -0.87 -27.78
C LEU A 431 -1.99 -0.52 -29.27
N PRO A 432 -1.03 -0.76 -30.19
CA PRO A 432 -1.22 -0.38 -31.59
C PRO A 432 -2.33 -1.14 -32.35
N ALA A 433 -2.94 -2.16 -31.75
CA ALA A 433 -3.90 -3.05 -32.39
C ALA A 433 -5.34 -2.90 -31.85
N ILE A 434 -5.78 -1.68 -31.52
CA ILE A 434 -7.12 -1.42 -30.96
C ILE A 434 -8.21 -1.58 -32.03
N ARG A 435 -9.21 -2.43 -31.74
CA ARG A 435 -10.41 -2.67 -32.54
C ARG A 435 -11.63 -2.01 -31.89
N ALA A 436 -12.71 -1.81 -32.65
CA ALA A 436 -13.96 -1.27 -32.11
C ALA A 436 -14.53 -2.09 -30.93
N GLN A 437 -14.35 -3.41 -30.95
CA GLN A 437 -14.71 -4.31 -29.86
C GLN A 437 -13.93 -4.03 -28.56
N ASP A 438 -12.69 -3.53 -28.64
CA ASP A 438 -11.88 -3.21 -27.47
C ASP A 438 -12.39 -1.93 -26.81
N VAL A 439 -12.82 -0.96 -27.63
CA VAL A 439 -13.46 0.27 -27.17
C VAL A 439 -14.80 -0.05 -26.49
N ALA A 440 -15.61 -0.90 -27.10
CA ALA A 440 -16.88 -1.34 -26.52
C ALA A 440 -16.67 -2.11 -25.21
N ALA A 441 -15.70 -3.02 -25.14
CA ALA A 441 -15.35 -3.76 -23.93
C ALA A 441 -14.85 -2.82 -22.82
N ALA A 442 -13.96 -1.88 -23.14
CA ALA A 442 -13.48 -0.89 -22.18
C ALA A 442 -14.64 -0.05 -21.64
N GLY A 443 -15.46 0.53 -22.53
CA GLY A 443 -16.61 1.35 -22.16
C GLY A 443 -17.65 0.59 -21.32
N LEU A 444 -17.95 -0.66 -21.67
CA LEU A 444 -18.86 -1.52 -20.90
C LEU A 444 -18.33 -1.77 -19.50
N VAL A 445 -17.07 -2.21 -19.36
CA VAL A 445 -16.51 -2.56 -18.05
C VAL A 445 -16.36 -1.33 -17.16
N THR A 446 -15.91 -0.19 -17.71
CA THR A 446 -15.85 1.07 -16.93
C THR A 446 -17.24 1.62 -16.63
N GLY A 447 -18.22 1.44 -17.53
CA GLY A 447 -19.61 1.84 -17.32
C GLY A 447 -20.27 1.02 -16.21
N ILE A 448 -20.05 -0.30 -16.18
CA ILE A 448 -20.48 -1.18 -15.10
C ILE A 448 -19.84 -0.73 -13.78
N TRP A 449 -18.53 -0.45 -13.78
CA TRP A 449 -17.88 0.07 -12.59
C TRP A 449 -18.45 1.44 -12.16
N ALA A 450 -18.72 2.36 -13.10
CA ALA A 450 -19.22 3.69 -12.77
C ALA A 450 -20.65 3.63 -12.21
N ALA A 451 -21.51 2.80 -12.78
CA ALA A 451 -22.83 2.51 -12.21
C ALA A 451 -22.69 1.88 -10.81
N ALA A 452 -21.74 0.95 -10.66
CA ALA A 452 -21.38 0.37 -9.37
C ALA A 452 -20.64 1.36 -8.43
N ALA A 453 -20.09 2.48 -8.87
CA ALA A 453 -19.58 3.50 -7.96
C ALA A 453 -20.71 4.42 -7.51
N ALA A 454 -21.61 4.79 -8.44
CA ALA A 454 -22.67 5.76 -8.22
C ALA A 454 -23.81 5.27 -7.32
N LEU A 455 -24.15 3.97 -7.36
CA LEU A 455 -25.21 3.42 -6.53
C LEU A 455 -24.70 3.01 -5.12
N ALA A 456 -23.41 3.20 -4.83
CA ALA A 456 -22.82 2.75 -3.58
C ALA A 456 -23.26 3.66 -2.42
N PRO A 457 -23.75 3.11 -1.29
CA PRO A 457 -24.16 3.92 -0.15
C PRO A 457 -22.97 4.63 0.49
N GLY A 458 -23.23 5.79 1.11
CA GLY A 458 -22.24 6.48 1.93
C GLY A 458 -21.83 5.64 3.14
N SER A 459 -20.65 5.92 3.70
CA SER A 459 -20.06 5.18 4.84
C SER A 459 -20.93 5.17 6.11
N ALA A 460 -21.97 6.02 6.18
CA ALA A 460 -22.96 6.06 7.26
C ALA A 460 -24.07 4.98 7.16
N ASP A 461 -24.29 4.38 5.98
CA ASP A 461 -25.39 3.43 5.73
C ASP A 461 -24.92 1.97 5.70
N ALA A 462 -24.27 1.54 6.78
CA ALA A 462 -23.72 0.18 6.98
C ALA A 462 -24.77 -0.93 6.70
N ALA A 463 -26.05 -0.66 6.96
CA ALA A 463 -27.15 -1.62 6.83
C ALA A 463 -27.53 -1.96 5.37
N HIS A 464 -27.16 -1.12 4.38
CA HIS A 464 -27.57 -1.31 2.97
C HIS A 464 -26.47 -1.88 2.06
N LEU A 465 -25.28 -2.20 2.60
CA LEU A 465 -24.13 -2.70 1.81
C LEU A 465 -24.29 -4.11 1.25
N ALA A 466 -25.18 -4.96 1.81
CA ALA A 466 -25.45 -6.30 1.27
C ALA A 466 -26.00 -6.26 -0.17
N ASN A 467 -26.64 -5.15 -0.55
CA ASN A 467 -27.24 -4.95 -1.87
C ASN A 467 -26.22 -4.69 -2.98
N TYR A 468 -24.91 -4.64 -2.65
CA TYR A 468 -23.89 -4.09 -3.56
C TYR A 468 -22.79 -5.06 -4.02
N VAL A 469 -22.65 -6.19 -3.32
CA VAL A 469 -21.80 -7.31 -3.78
C VAL A 469 -22.16 -7.74 -5.22
N PRO A 470 -23.45 -7.82 -5.63
CA PRO A 470 -23.82 -8.18 -7.00
C PRO A 470 -23.32 -7.18 -8.06
N SER A 471 -23.34 -5.87 -7.78
CA SER A 471 -22.97 -4.80 -8.71
C SER A 471 -21.49 -4.82 -9.08
N LEU A 472 -20.63 -5.27 -8.17
CA LEU A 472 -19.17 -5.31 -8.38
C LEU A 472 -18.68 -6.69 -8.82
N VAL A 473 -19.44 -7.75 -8.52
CA VAL A 473 -19.34 -9.02 -9.25
C VAL A 473 -19.59 -8.78 -10.75
N ALA A 474 -20.43 -7.81 -11.11
CA ALA A 474 -20.64 -7.45 -12.51
C ALA A 474 -19.39 -6.88 -13.20
N VAL A 475 -18.48 -6.20 -12.49
CA VAL A 475 -17.18 -5.76 -13.07
C VAL A 475 -16.32 -6.98 -13.42
N ALA A 476 -16.20 -7.93 -12.50
CA ALA A 476 -15.48 -9.19 -12.74
C ALA A 476 -16.14 -10.02 -13.86
N ALA A 477 -17.47 -10.08 -13.88
CA ALA A 477 -18.24 -10.75 -14.93
C ALA A 477 -18.08 -10.05 -16.29
N GLY A 478 -18.04 -8.71 -16.32
CA GLY A 478 -17.79 -7.92 -17.51
C GLY A 478 -16.39 -8.19 -18.08
N ILE A 479 -15.37 -8.21 -17.24
CA ILE A 479 -14.00 -8.60 -17.65
C ILE A 479 -13.98 -10.03 -18.19
N ALA A 480 -14.60 -10.99 -17.49
CA ALA A 480 -14.64 -12.38 -17.92
C ALA A 480 -15.41 -12.58 -19.23
N GLY A 481 -16.56 -11.92 -19.39
CA GLY A 481 -17.40 -11.98 -20.58
C GLY A 481 -16.74 -11.36 -21.79
N THR A 482 -16.17 -10.16 -21.64
CA THR A 482 -15.40 -9.51 -22.72
C THR A 482 -14.18 -10.33 -23.13
N TYR A 483 -13.43 -10.88 -22.16
CA TYR A 483 -12.34 -11.81 -22.45
C TYR A 483 -12.82 -13.04 -23.23
N ALA A 484 -13.94 -13.65 -22.83
CA ALA A 484 -14.48 -14.83 -23.50
C ALA A 484 -14.97 -14.55 -24.93
N LEU A 485 -15.49 -13.35 -25.19
CA LEU A 485 -15.93 -12.95 -26.54
C LEU A 485 -14.76 -12.70 -27.49
N GLN A 486 -13.67 -12.13 -26.98
CA GLN A 486 -12.50 -11.79 -27.80
C GLN A 486 -11.51 -12.94 -28.00
N THR A 487 -11.66 -14.04 -27.26
CA THR A 487 -10.79 -15.23 -27.36
C THR A 487 -11.45 -16.41 -28.07
N ARG A 488 -12.68 -16.24 -28.55
CA ARG A 488 -13.31 -17.09 -29.58
C ARG A 488 -12.89 -16.61 -30.95
#